data_AF-A0A2V8YXD6-F1
#
_entry.id   AF-A0A2V8YXD6-F1
#
_cell.length_a   1.000
_cell.length_b   1.000
_cell.length_c   1.000
_cell.angle_alpha   90.00
_cell.angle_beta   90.00
_cell.angle_gamma   90.00
#
_symmetry.space_group_name_H-M   'P 1'
#
loop_
_entity.id
_entity.type
_entity.pdbx_description
1 polymer ?
#
loop_
_entity_poly.entity_id
_entity_poly.type
_entity_poly.pdbx_seq_one_letter_code
_entity_poly.pdbx_strand_id
1 'polypeptide(L)'
;MTGVTDVLAIYGAVLSTIAVVWNLCRDVHNRSRELRKKLTADLYSPVRRQLTEASEAIEKGQRVQSINPKTWKIAYSSGITRKLKRSVRSELAELYEWTLPHYDKAWRDLNEEIRKVMKVWDELADIRDFQIASKEHHIVEMDWWKFLTADSPVTPINGLRDGDVLRLWDAFMTPSRFKLLDLSPERFLIQRWQETSKNDALKQFRDLRKRALVDICKVIALLDRSSVGHNG
;
A
#
# COMPACT_ATOMS: atom_id res chain seq x y z
N MET A 1 70.05 1.75 39.33
CA MET A 1 68.90 2.66 39.15
C MET A 1 68.28 2.52 37.75
N THR A 2 68.12 1.30 37.23
CA THR A 2 67.62 1.02 35.87
C THR A 2 66.17 0.53 35.83
N GLY A 3 65.60 0.08 36.96
CA GLY A 3 64.26 -0.53 36.99
C GLY A 3 63.07 0.44 37.00
N VAL A 4 63.26 1.72 37.30
CA VAL A 4 62.16 2.70 37.38
C VAL A 4 61.82 3.29 36.00
N THR A 5 62.83 3.43 35.13
CA THR A 5 62.67 3.94 33.77
C THR A 5 61.97 2.94 32.84
N ASP A 6 62.22 1.65 33.00
CA ASP A 6 61.58 0.61 32.17
C ASP A 6 60.09 0.46 32.50
N VAL A 7 59.70 0.57 33.76
CA VAL A 7 58.29 0.51 34.18
C VAL A 7 57.52 1.72 33.65
N LEU A 8 58.09 2.93 33.70
CA LEU A 8 57.48 4.14 33.14
C LEU A 8 57.32 4.06 31.61
N ALA A 9 58.28 3.46 30.91
CA ALA A 9 58.20 3.25 29.47
C ALA A 9 57.08 2.27 29.08
N ILE A 10 56.89 1.18 29.84
CA ILE A 10 55.81 0.21 29.62
C ILE A 10 54.43 0.85 29.87
N TYR A 11 54.28 1.62 30.94
CA TYR A 11 53.02 2.35 31.21
C TYR A 11 52.70 3.38 30.13
N GLY A 12 53.70 4.10 29.62
CA GLY A 12 53.54 5.04 28.50
C GLY A 12 53.06 4.35 27.22
N ALA A 13 53.61 3.18 26.89
CA ALA A 13 53.22 2.40 25.72
C ALA A 13 51.78 1.83 25.84
N VAL A 14 51.39 1.35 27.02
CA VAL A 14 50.02 0.85 27.27
C VAL A 14 48.99 1.97 27.17
N LEU A 15 49.24 3.13 27.79
CA LEU A 15 48.33 4.28 27.71
C LEU A 15 48.21 4.83 26.28
N SER A 16 49.31 4.84 25.52
CA SER A 16 49.29 5.22 24.10
C SER A 16 48.43 4.26 23.26
N THR A 17 48.55 2.95 23.51
CA THR A 17 47.76 1.92 22.80
C THR A 17 46.27 2.03 23.13
N ILE A 18 45.92 2.25 24.41
CA ILE A 18 44.53 2.47 24.83
C ILE A 18 43.95 3.73 24.17
N ALA A 19 44.72 4.82 24.08
CA ALA A 19 44.29 6.05 23.42
C ALA A 19 44.06 5.86 21.91
N VAL A 20 44.91 5.08 21.24
CA VAL A 20 44.73 4.74 19.82
C VAL A 20 43.46 3.90 19.61
N VAL A 21 43.26 2.85 20.41
CA VAL A 21 42.06 2.01 20.34
C VAL A 21 40.80 2.83 20.61
N TRP A 22 40.83 3.70 21.63
CA TRP A 22 39.72 4.60 21.95
C TRP A 22 39.39 5.54 20.80
N ASN A 23 40.39 6.18 20.19
CA ASN A 23 40.18 7.05 19.03
C ASN A 23 39.63 6.27 17.83
N LEU A 24 40.12 5.04 17.60
CA LEU A 24 39.62 4.17 16.53
C LEU A 24 38.14 3.80 16.75
N CYS A 25 37.78 3.40 17.97
CA CYS A 25 36.40 3.10 18.36
C CYS A 25 35.50 4.34 18.23
N ARG A 26 35.99 5.51 18.64
CA ARG A 26 35.26 6.79 18.53
C ARG A 26 35.04 7.18 17.07
N ASP A 27 36.05 7.03 16.22
CA ASP A 27 35.94 7.36 14.80
C ASP A 27 35.00 6.40 14.05
N VAL A 28 35.06 5.11 14.37
CA VAL A 28 34.09 4.12 13.87
C VAL A 28 32.67 4.49 14.31
N HIS A 29 32.48 4.88 15.56
CA HIS A 29 31.18 5.30 16.09
C HIS A 29 30.66 6.57 15.39
N ASN A 30 31.50 7.58 15.21
CA ASN A 30 31.13 8.82 14.51
C ASN A 30 30.78 8.57 13.03
N ARG A 31 31.58 7.78 12.31
CA ARG A 31 31.29 7.39 10.91
C ARG A 31 29.98 6.61 10.79
N SER A 32 29.73 5.70 11.73
CA SER A 32 28.45 4.95 11.80
C SER A 32 27.27 5.89 12.03
N ARG A 33 27.41 6.86 12.94
CA ARG A 33 26.37 7.85 13.23
C ARG A 33 26.08 8.77 12.03
N GLU A 34 27.10 9.25 11.34
CA GLU A 34 26.95 10.08 10.13
C GLU A 34 26.31 9.30 8.99
N LEU A 35 26.75 8.06 8.76
CA LEU A 35 26.16 7.16 7.77
C LEU A 35 24.67 6.95 8.04
N ARG A 36 24.30 6.72 9.31
CA ARG A 36 22.92 6.51 9.73
C ARG A 36 22.06 7.76 9.55
N LYS A 37 22.58 8.95 9.91
CA LYS A 37 21.89 10.23 9.66
C LYS A 37 21.62 10.39 8.16
N LYS A 38 22.63 10.14 7.32
CA LYS A 38 22.51 10.22 5.87
C LYS A 38 21.49 9.22 5.32
N LEU A 39 21.55 7.96 5.73
CA LEU A 39 20.57 6.93 5.32
C LEU A 39 19.15 7.29 5.75
N THR A 40 18.99 7.87 6.95
CA THR A 40 17.68 8.27 7.46
C THR A 40 17.10 9.42 6.64
N ALA A 41 17.90 10.45 6.38
CA ALA A 41 17.47 11.62 5.61
C ALA A 41 17.23 11.31 4.13
N ASP A 42 18.14 10.57 3.49
CA ASP A 42 18.15 10.37 2.03
C ASP A 42 17.25 9.21 1.59
N LEU A 43 16.95 8.25 2.48
CA LEU A 43 16.21 7.04 2.12
C LEU A 43 15.10 6.67 3.10
N TYR A 44 15.41 6.42 4.39
CA TYR A 44 14.42 5.82 5.29
C TYR A 44 13.21 6.72 5.52
N SER A 45 13.41 7.99 5.86
CA SER A 45 12.29 8.91 6.11
C SER A 45 11.46 9.17 4.85
N PRO A 46 12.06 9.47 3.67
CA PRO A 46 11.30 9.63 2.43
C PRO A 46 10.52 8.38 2.04
N VAL A 47 11.15 7.19 2.07
CA VAL A 47 10.50 5.93 1.69
C VAL A 47 9.37 5.62 2.67
N ARG A 48 9.63 5.68 3.99
CA ARG A 48 8.61 5.43 5.00
C ARG A 48 7.38 6.30 4.80
N ARG A 49 7.57 7.61 4.55
CA ARG A 49 6.47 8.54 4.28
C ARG A 49 5.67 8.12 3.05
N GLN A 50 6.33 7.87 1.92
CA GLN A 50 5.65 7.44 0.69
C GLN A 50 4.85 6.15 0.90
N LEU A 51 5.43 5.19 1.65
CA LEU A 51 4.79 3.92 1.97
C LEU A 51 3.59 4.07 2.90
N THR A 52 3.65 4.93 3.92
CA THR A 52 2.49 5.23 4.78
C THR A 52 1.36 5.83 3.96
N GLU A 53 1.64 6.87 3.16
CA GLU A 53 0.65 7.50 2.28
C GLU A 53 0.08 6.50 1.26
N ALA A 54 0.91 5.59 0.73
CA ALA A 54 0.46 4.54 -0.18
C ALA A 54 -0.47 3.54 0.52
N SER A 55 -0.14 3.10 1.73
CA SER A 55 -0.98 2.18 2.51
C SER A 55 -2.39 2.76 2.71
N GLU A 56 -2.47 4.02 3.13
CA GLU A 56 -3.74 4.71 3.34
C GLU A 56 -4.58 4.81 2.05
N ALA A 57 -3.93 5.08 0.92
CA ALA A 57 -4.61 5.12 -0.38
C ALA A 57 -5.14 3.74 -0.77
N ILE A 58 -4.35 2.67 -0.58
CA ILE A 58 -4.74 1.28 -0.90
C ILE A 58 -5.90 0.81 0.00
N GLU A 59 -5.88 1.16 1.28
CA GLU A 59 -6.98 0.88 2.21
C GLU A 59 -8.28 1.53 1.75
N LYS A 60 -8.21 2.79 1.31
CA LYS A 60 -9.33 3.56 0.75
C LYS A 60 -9.73 3.14 -0.67
N GLY A 61 -9.03 2.18 -1.28
CA GLY A 61 -9.28 1.74 -2.66
C GLY A 61 -8.87 2.76 -3.73
N GLN A 62 -8.09 3.77 -3.37
CA GLN A 62 -7.63 4.83 -4.27
C GLN A 62 -6.36 4.42 -5.02
N ARG A 63 -6.11 5.10 -6.14
CA ARG A 63 -4.83 4.95 -6.85
C ARG A 63 -3.70 5.54 -6.02
N VAL A 64 -2.62 4.78 -5.88
CA VAL A 64 -1.41 5.24 -5.18
C VAL A 64 -0.66 6.26 -6.03
N GLN A 65 -0.57 7.50 -5.56
CA GLN A 65 0.15 8.59 -6.22
C GLN A 65 1.43 9.01 -5.46
N SER A 66 1.55 8.65 -4.18
CA SER A 66 2.67 9.03 -3.31
C SER A 66 3.99 8.33 -3.67
N ILE A 67 3.92 7.16 -4.32
CA ILE A 67 5.09 6.39 -4.71
C ILE A 67 5.78 7.08 -5.88
N ASN A 68 7.02 7.51 -5.67
CA ASN A 68 7.88 7.98 -6.74
C ASN A 68 8.78 6.81 -7.23
N PRO A 69 8.55 6.28 -8.45
CA PRO A 69 9.35 5.17 -8.98
C PRO A 69 10.84 5.50 -9.11
N LYS A 70 11.19 6.80 -9.25
CA LYS A 70 12.57 7.25 -9.36
C LYS A 70 13.30 7.19 -8.02
N THR A 71 12.61 7.25 -6.88
CA THR A 71 13.25 7.22 -5.55
C THR A 71 14.11 5.97 -5.38
N TRP A 72 13.55 4.79 -5.64
CA TRP A 72 14.30 3.53 -5.55
C TRP A 72 15.42 3.45 -6.59
N LYS A 73 15.15 3.85 -7.83
CA LYS A 73 16.14 3.83 -8.92
C LYS A 73 17.35 4.72 -8.62
N ILE A 74 17.13 5.93 -8.09
CA ILE A 74 18.18 6.88 -7.69
C ILE A 74 18.96 6.35 -6.48
N ALA A 75 18.27 5.75 -5.50
CA ALA A 75 18.93 5.12 -4.36
C ALA A 75 19.83 3.96 -4.82
N TYR A 76 19.34 3.13 -5.74
CA TYR A 76 20.11 2.03 -6.29
C TYR A 76 21.34 2.53 -7.07
N SER A 77 21.16 3.50 -7.98
CA SER A 77 22.25 4.03 -8.82
C SER A 77 23.30 4.81 -8.04
N SER A 78 22.92 5.51 -6.97
CA SER A 78 23.86 6.22 -6.08
C SER A 78 24.67 5.26 -5.19
N GLY A 79 24.33 3.97 -5.18
CA GLY A 79 24.97 2.96 -4.35
C GLY A 79 24.63 3.07 -2.86
N ILE A 80 23.72 3.99 -2.46
CA ILE A 80 23.31 4.13 -1.06
C ILE A 80 22.64 2.85 -0.55
N THR A 81 21.96 2.11 -1.43
CA THR A 81 21.35 0.81 -1.12
C THR A 81 22.37 -0.26 -0.70
N ARG A 82 23.65 -0.14 -1.09
CA ARG A 82 24.72 -1.08 -0.67
C ARG A 82 25.04 -0.97 0.82
N LYS A 83 24.67 0.15 1.45
CA LYS A 83 24.88 0.43 2.89
C LYS A 83 23.74 -0.09 3.76
N LEU A 84 22.67 -0.61 3.15
CA LEU A 84 21.53 -1.19 3.84
C LEU A 84 21.82 -2.61 4.32
N LYS A 85 21.16 -3.00 5.41
CA LYS A 85 21.09 -4.42 5.80
C LYS A 85 20.49 -5.22 4.63
N ARG A 86 21.03 -6.42 4.39
CA ARG A 86 20.60 -7.29 3.27
C ARG A 86 19.09 -7.53 3.26
N SER A 87 18.48 -7.75 4.42
CA SER A 87 17.03 -7.91 4.57
C SER A 87 16.26 -6.68 4.10
N VAL A 88 16.59 -5.49 4.65
CA VAL A 88 15.93 -4.22 4.27
C VAL A 88 16.07 -3.96 2.76
N ARG A 89 17.26 -4.19 2.20
CA ARG A 89 17.49 -4.01 0.76
C ARG A 89 16.63 -4.95 -0.08
N SER A 90 16.56 -6.23 0.29
CA SER A 90 15.80 -7.24 -0.45
C SER A 90 14.31 -6.93 -0.44
N GLU A 91 13.76 -6.54 0.70
CA GLU A 91 12.34 -6.24 0.87
C GLU A 91 11.94 -4.95 0.15
N LEU A 92 12.81 -3.93 0.19
CA LEU A 92 12.61 -2.72 -0.61
C LEU A 92 12.66 -3.01 -2.11
N ALA A 93 13.59 -3.87 -2.56
CA ALA A 93 13.67 -4.27 -3.96
C ALA A 93 12.38 -4.98 -4.39
N GLU A 94 11.94 -6.00 -3.66
CA GLU A 94 10.70 -6.72 -3.93
C GLU A 94 9.50 -5.76 -3.99
N LEU A 95 9.39 -4.86 -3.02
CA LEU A 95 8.27 -3.91 -2.95
C LEU A 95 8.25 -2.94 -4.14
N TYR A 96 9.38 -2.31 -4.48
CA TYR A 96 9.45 -1.29 -5.53
C TYR A 96 9.56 -1.83 -6.94
N GLU A 97 10.18 -3.00 -7.12
CA GLU A 97 10.40 -3.59 -8.45
C GLU A 97 9.30 -4.58 -8.82
N TRP A 98 8.60 -5.14 -7.84
CA TRP A 98 7.55 -6.13 -8.08
C TRP A 98 6.20 -5.71 -7.50
N THR A 99 6.02 -5.62 -6.18
CA THR A 99 4.68 -5.51 -5.57
C THR A 99 3.93 -4.24 -6.00
N LEU A 100 4.55 -3.05 -5.88
CA LEU A 100 3.91 -1.78 -6.22
C LEU A 100 3.60 -1.65 -7.72
N PRO A 101 4.52 -1.98 -8.65
CA PRO A 101 4.20 -2.00 -10.09
C PRO A 101 3.07 -2.95 -10.46
N HIS A 102 3.04 -4.17 -9.90
CA HIS A 102 1.98 -5.13 -10.18
C HIS A 102 0.64 -4.67 -9.61
N TYR A 103 0.64 -4.06 -8.42
CA TYR A 103 -0.57 -3.46 -7.86
C TYR A 103 -1.11 -2.31 -8.73
N ASP A 104 -0.27 -1.35 -9.15
CA ASP A 104 -0.73 -0.24 -10.03
C ASP A 104 -1.25 -0.76 -11.38
N LYS A 105 -0.60 -1.79 -11.95
CA LYS A 105 -1.09 -2.45 -13.15
C LYS A 105 -2.48 -3.06 -12.92
N ALA A 106 -2.65 -3.86 -11.87
CA ALA A 106 -3.93 -4.48 -11.54
C ALA A 106 -5.02 -3.44 -11.26
N TRP A 107 -4.69 -2.32 -10.61
CA TRP A 107 -5.62 -1.21 -10.41
C TRP A 107 -6.10 -0.61 -11.74
N ARG A 108 -5.18 -0.42 -12.71
CA ARG A 108 -5.54 0.08 -14.05
C ARG A 108 -6.38 -0.91 -14.84
N ASP A 109 -5.97 -2.18 -14.87
CA ASP A 109 -6.67 -3.25 -15.58
C ASP A 109 -8.10 -3.42 -15.01
N LEU A 110 -8.23 -3.35 -13.69
CA LEU A 110 -9.53 -3.42 -13.00
C LEU A 110 -10.48 -2.28 -13.39
N ASN A 111 -9.99 -1.03 -13.51
CA ASN A 111 -10.86 0.10 -13.89
C ASN A 111 -11.52 -0.10 -15.25
N GLU A 112 -10.78 -0.66 -16.20
CA GLU A 112 -11.33 -0.97 -17.52
C GLU A 112 -12.36 -2.10 -17.45
N GLU A 113 -12.07 -3.12 -16.63
CA GLU A 113 -12.93 -4.29 -16.49
C GLU A 113 -14.22 -3.98 -15.73
N ILE A 114 -14.17 -3.18 -14.67
CA ILE A 114 -15.35 -2.71 -13.94
C ILE A 114 -16.30 -2.00 -14.90
N ARG A 115 -15.80 -1.13 -15.78
CA ARG A 115 -16.65 -0.43 -16.75
C ARG A 115 -17.39 -1.41 -17.66
N LYS A 116 -16.75 -2.50 -18.10
CA LYS A 116 -17.40 -3.51 -18.95
C LYS A 116 -18.47 -4.28 -18.19
N VAL A 117 -18.15 -4.75 -16.98
CA VAL A 117 -19.10 -5.47 -16.12
C VAL A 117 -20.32 -4.61 -15.81
N MET A 118 -20.10 -3.35 -15.42
CA MET A 118 -21.18 -2.44 -15.07
C MET A 118 -22.10 -2.14 -16.26
N LYS A 119 -21.54 -1.99 -17.47
CA LYS A 119 -22.36 -1.81 -18.69
C LYS A 119 -23.32 -2.98 -18.93
N VAL A 120 -22.89 -4.21 -18.68
CA VAL A 120 -23.75 -5.39 -18.80
C VAL A 120 -24.89 -5.33 -17.77
N TRP A 121 -24.62 -4.82 -16.56
CA TRP A 121 -25.67 -4.67 -15.55
C TRP A 121 -26.64 -3.54 -15.86
N ASP A 122 -26.17 -2.45 -16.48
CA ASP A 122 -27.04 -1.36 -16.95
C ASP A 122 -28.07 -1.84 -17.99
N GLU A 123 -27.83 -2.95 -18.70
CA GLU A 123 -28.82 -3.56 -19.59
C GLU A 123 -30.04 -4.12 -18.84
N LEU A 124 -29.89 -4.42 -17.54
CA LEU A 124 -30.97 -4.90 -16.67
C LEU A 124 -31.85 -3.76 -16.16
N ALA A 125 -31.42 -2.50 -16.28
CA ALA A 125 -32.14 -1.33 -15.80
C ALA A 125 -33.41 -1.01 -16.60
N ASP A 126 -34.35 -0.34 -15.95
CA ASP A 126 -35.60 0.15 -16.55
C ASP A 126 -35.61 1.66 -16.79
N ILE A 127 -34.76 2.43 -16.10
CA ILE A 127 -34.59 3.88 -16.34
C ILE A 127 -33.13 4.14 -16.77
N ARG A 128 -32.96 4.82 -17.90
CA ARG A 128 -31.63 5.21 -18.44
C ARG A 128 -31.37 6.71 -18.42
N ASP A 129 -32.39 7.52 -18.18
CA ASP A 129 -32.26 8.97 -18.15
C ASP A 129 -32.14 9.45 -16.69
N PHE A 130 -31.02 10.09 -16.37
CA PHE A 130 -30.77 10.68 -15.05
C PHE A 130 -31.80 11.75 -14.67
N GLN A 131 -32.27 12.56 -15.63
CA GLN A 131 -33.24 13.61 -15.35
C GLN A 131 -34.61 13.04 -14.95
N ILE A 132 -35.01 11.92 -15.57
CA ILE A 132 -36.24 11.22 -15.20
C ILE A 132 -36.07 10.62 -13.80
N ALA A 133 -34.97 9.89 -13.57
CA ALA A 133 -34.69 9.26 -12.29
C ALA A 133 -34.64 10.28 -11.13
N SER A 134 -33.98 11.41 -11.31
CA SER A 134 -33.80 12.43 -10.26
C SER A 134 -35.04 13.29 -10.00
N LYS A 135 -35.98 13.40 -10.96
CA LYS A 135 -37.25 14.12 -10.78
C LYS A 135 -38.29 13.26 -10.09
N GLU A 136 -38.33 11.98 -10.43
CA GLU A 136 -39.43 11.08 -10.05
C GLU A 136 -39.08 10.17 -8.86
N HIS A 137 -37.79 10.04 -8.54
CA HIS A 137 -37.31 9.06 -7.56
C HIS A 137 -36.23 9.60 -6.63
N HIS A 138 -36.13 8.97 -5.46
CA HIS A 138 -34.96 9.11 -4.60
C HIS A 138 -33.87 8.14 -5.06
N ILE A 139 -32.73 8.68 -5.47
CA ILE A 139 -31.60 7.87 -5.96
C ILE A 139 -30.79 7.35 -4.78
N VAL A 140 -30.78 6.03 -4.61
CA VAL A 140 -29.91 5.34 -3.66
C VAL A 140 -28.55 5.12 -4.33
N GLU A 141 -27.55 5.86 -3.85
CA GLU A 141 -26.19 5.76 -4.36
C GLU A 141 -25.42 4.58 -3.77
N MET A 142 -24.53 4.02 -4.58
CA MET A 142 -23.69 2.90 -4.19
C MET A 142 -22.25 3.14 -4.64
N ASP A 143 -21.31 2.92 -3.73
CA ASP A 143 -19.89 2.87 -4.06
C ASP A 143 -19.57 1.51 -4.70
N TRP A 144 -19.82 1.42 -6.01
CA TRP A 144 -19.59 0.22 -6.80
C TRP A 144 -18.13 -0.24 -6.74
N TRP A 145 -17.18 0.69 -6.69
CA TRP A 145 -15.77 0.33 -6.56
C TRP A 145 -15.48 -0.41 -5.25
N LYS A 146 -15.92 0.16 -4.12
CA LYS A 146 -15.74 -0.45 -2.80
C LYS A 146 -16.46 -1.80 -2.69
N PHE A 147 -17.67 -1.88 -3.23
CA PHE A 147 -18.44 -3.12 -3.23
C PHE A 147 -17.76 -4.23 -4.06
N LEU A 148 -17.36 -3.91 -5.29
CA LEU A 148 -16.73 -4.86 -6.21
C LEU A 148 -15.35 -5.32 -5.72
N THR A 149 -14.64 -4.48 -4.97
CA THR A 149 -13.30 -4.80 -4.44
C THR A 149 -13.31 -5.33 -3.01
N ALA A 150 -14.49 -5.50 -2.41
CA ALA A 150 -14.63 -6.06 -1.07
C ALA A 150 -14.25 -7.54 -1.02
N ASP A 151 -13.70 -7.96 0.12
CA ASP A 151 -13.29 -9.36 0.37
C ASP A 151 -14.46 -10.33 0.55
N SER A 152 -15.64 -9.80 0.86
CA SER A 152 -16.88 -10.54 1.06
C SER A 152 -18.04 -9.74 0.48
N PRO A 153 -19.17 -10.38 0.12
CA PRO A 153 -20.34 -9.65 -0.35
C PRO A 153 -20.87 -8.77 0.79
N VAL A 154 -20.94 -7.47 0.54
CA VAL A 154 -21.54 -6.50 1.46
C VAL A 154 -22.85 -6.05 0.84
N THR A 155 -23.94 -6.05 1.59
CA THR A 155 -25.23 -5.51 1.17
C THR A 155 -25.43 -4.16 1.86
N PRO A 156 -24.89 -3.05 1.30
CA PRO A 156 -24.98 -1.73 1.93
C PRO A 156 -26.40 -1.18 1.99
N ILE A 157 -27.34 -1.81 1.29
CA ILE A 157 -28.74 -1.41 1.15
C ILE A 157 -29.60 -2.52 1.74
N ASN A 158 -30.60 -2.13 2.54
CA ASN A 158 -31.61 -3.01 3.12
C ASN A 158 -32.97 -2.64 2.52
N GLY A 159 -33.25 -3.21 1.35
CA GLY A 159 -34.42 -2.95 0.53
C GLY A 159 -34.38 -1.59 -0.17
N LEU A 160 -35.28 -1.43 -1.14
CA LEU A 160 -35.64 -0.14 -1.71
C LEU A 160 -37.05 0.19 -1.26
N ARG A 161 -37.30 1.40 -0.79
CA ARG A 161 -38.64 1.86 -0.43
C ARG A 161 -39.41 2.22 -1.70
N ASP A 162 -40.71 2.39 -1.57
CA ASP A 162 -41.52 2.92 -2.67
C ASP A 162 -41.04 4.34 -3.02
N GLY A 163 -40.74 4.56 -4.29
CA GLY A 163 -40.14 5.81 -4.79
C GLY A 163 -38.62 5.83 -4.82
N ASP A 164 -37.92 4.85 -4.22
CA ASP A 164 -36.47 4.72 -4.33
C ASP A 164 -36.08 4.03 -5.65
N VAL A 165 -34.91 4.38 -6.17
CA VAL A 165 -34.24 3.64 -7.25
C VAL A 165 -32.80 3.34 -6.90
N LEU A 166 -32.34 2.13 -7.22
CA LEU A 166 -30.92 1.79 -7.11
C LEU A 166 -30.18 2.37 -8.31
N ARG A 167 -29.17 3.20 -8.06
CA ARG A 167 -28.23 3.64 -9.09
C ARG A 167 -27.26 2.51 -9.40
N LEU A 168 -27.22 2.09 -10.67
CA LEU A 168 -26.15 1.25 -11.22
C LEU A 168 -24.98 2.14 -11.64
N TRP A 169 -24.42 1.98 -12.83
CA TRP A 169 -23.33 2.84 -13.30
C TRP A 169 -23.88 4.05 -14.05
N ASP A 170 -24.53 3.80 -15.19
CA ASP A 170 -25.17 4.83 -16.01
C ASP A 170 -26.70 4.68 -16.08
N ALA A 171 -27.27 3.76 -15.30
CA ALA A 171 -28.71 3.48 -15.30
C ALA A 171 -29.28 3.26 -13.88
N PHE A 172 -30.60 3.08 -13.79
CA PHE A 172 -31.32 2.95 -12.52
C PHE A 172 -32.31 1.79 -12.54
N MET A 173 -32.39 1.08 -11.42
CA MET A 173 -33.33 -0.03 -11.22
C MET A 173 -34.41 0.34 -10.20
N THR A 174 -35.67 0.22 -10.61
CA THR A 174 -36.83 0.39 -9.72
C THR A 174 -37.19 -0.89 -8.94
N PRO A 175 -37.94 -0.79 -7.84
CA PRO A 175 -38.52 -1.95 -7.15
C PRO A 175 -39.34 -2.86 -8.07
N SER A 176 -40.05 -2.29 -9.04
CA SER A 176 -40.82 -3.06 -10.03
C SER A 176 -39.92 -3.93 -10.91
N ARG A 177 -38.75 -3.41 -11.30
CA ARG A 177 -37.78 -4.17 -12.08
C ARG A 177 -37.20 -5.34 -11.29
N PHE A 178 -36.91 -5.15 -10.00
CA PHE A 178 -36.51 -6.24 -9.09
C PHE A 178 -37.58 -7.33 -8.99
N LYS A 179 -38.86 -6.95 -8.85
CA LYS A 179 -39.99 -7.91 -8.85
C LYS A 179 -40.09 -8.70 -10.15
N LEU A 180 -39.90 -8.06 -11.31
CA LEU A 180 -39.93 -8.74 -12.62
C LEU A 180 -38.81 -9.76 -12.79
N LEU A 181 -37.65 -9.52 -12.15
CA LEU A 181 -36.51 -10.44 -12.16
C LEU A 181 -36.59 -11.53 -11.09
N ASP A 182 -37.64 -11.54 -10.25
CA ASP A 182 -37.77 -12.40 -9.07
C ASP A 182 -36.55 -12.32 -8.12
N LEU A 183 -36.05 -11.10 -7.91
CA LEU A 183 -34.90 -10.82 -7.05
C LEU A 183 -35.20 -9.70 -6.05
N SER A 184 -34.70 -9.84 -4.82
CA SER A 184 -34.58 -8.70 -3.91
C SER A 184 -33.33 -7.88 -4.26
N PRO A 185 -33.24 -6.59 -3.86
CA PRO A 185 -32.02 -5.79 -4.04
C PRO A 185 -30.78 -6.45 -3.43
N GLU A 186 -30.89 -7.05 -2.24
CA GLU A 186 -29.77 -7.74 -1.58
C GLU A 186 -29.33 -8.97 -2.37
N ARG A 187 -30.30 -9.78 -2.81
CA ARG A 187 -30.01 -10.99 -3.58
C ARG A 187 -29.37 -10.64 -4.92
N PHE A 188 -29.84 -9.56 -5.56
CA PHE A 188 -29.22 -9.02 -6.75
C PHE A 188 -27.76 -8.63 -6.48
N LEU A 189 -27.48 -7.84 -5.45
CA LEU A 189 -26.11 -7.45 -5.09
C LEU A 189 -25.24 -8.68 -4.81
N ILE A 190 -25.70 -9.63 -3.99
CA ILE A 190 -24.95 -10.86 -3.71
C ILE A 190 -24.62 -11.62 -5.00
N GLN A 191 -25.58 -11.78 -5.92
CA GLN A 191 -25.34 -12.44 -7.21
C GLN A 191 -24.30 -11.68 -8.04
N ARG A 192 -24.42 -10.36 -8.15
CA ARG A 192 -23.47 -9.50 -8.86
C ARG A 192 -22.05 -9.59 -8.28
N TRP A 193 -21.93 -9.64 -6.95
CA TRP A 193 -20.64 -9.84 -6.28
C TRP A 193 -20.05 -11.24 -6.56
N GLN A 194 -20.88 -12.28 -6.58
CA GLN A 194 -20.46 -13.65 -6.91
C GLN A 194 -20.01 -13.78 -8.37
N GLU A 195 -20.73 -13.15 -9.31
CA GLU A 195 -20.35 -13.09 -10.72
C GLU A 195 -18.97 -12.43 -10.90
N THR A 196 -18.78 -11.24 -10.30
CA THR A 196 -17.51 -10.52 -10.39
C THR A 196 -16.37 -11.20 -9.67
N SER A 197 -16.64 -12.00 -8.64
CA SER A 197 -15.60 -12.80 -7.99
C SER A 197 -15.02 -13.92 -8.89
N LYS A 198 -15.68 -14.23 -10.01
CA LYS A 198 -15.15 -15.12 -11.06
C LYS A 198 -14.31 -14.39 -12.11
N ASN A 199 -14.29 -13.06 -12.09
CA ASN A 199 -13.49 -12.28 -13.01
C ASN A 199 -12.02 -12.23 -12.53
N ASP A 200 -11.10 -12.62 -13.40
CA ASP A 200 -9.67 -12.73 -13.06
C ASP A 200 -9.06 -11.39 -12.65
N ALA A 201 -9.46 -10.26 -13.26
CA ALA A 201 -8.92 -8.94 -12.92
C ALA A 201 -9.35 -8.50 -11.51
N LEU A 202 -10.61 -8.75 -11.14
CA LEU A 202 -11.12 -8.48 -9.78
C LEU A 202 -10.41 -9.33 -8.74
N LYS A 203 -10.27 -10.63 -9.01
CA LYS A 203 -9.57 -11.55 -8.12
C LYS A 203 -8.10 -11.15 -7.94
N GLN A 204 -7.40 -10.92 -9.05
CA GLN A 204 -6.00 -10.52 -9.05
C GLN A 204 -5.79 -9.20 -8.31
N PHE A 205 -6.68 -8.22 -8.48
CA PHE A 205 -6.63 -6.97 -7.75
C PHE A 205 -6.79 -7.16 -6.24
N ARG A 206 -7.79 -7.95 -5.79
CA ARG A 206 -8.00 -8.23 -4.37
C ARG A 206 -6.77 -8.92 -3.74
N ASP A 207 -6.18 -9.88 -4.43
CA ASP A 207 -4.99 -10.60 -3.97
C ASP A 207 -3.77 -9.68 -3.88
N LEU A 208 -3.53 -8.87 -4.92
CA LEU A 208 -2.42 -7.91 -4.94
C LEU A 208 -2.61 -6.78 -3.94
N ARG A 209 -3.85 -6.33 -3.68
CA ARG A 209 -4.16 -5.34 -2.64
C ARG A 209 -3.75 -5.87 -1.27
N LYS A 210 -4.15 -7.10 -0.91
CA LYS A 210 -3.76 -7.73 0.36
C LYS A 210 -2.25 -7.86 0.47
N ARG A 211 -1.60 -8.36 -0.58
CA ARG A 211 -0.14 -8.51 -0.60
C ARG A 211 0.56 -7.16 -0.45
N ALA A 212 0.13 -6.13 -1.18
CA ALA A 212 0.71 -4.80 -1.09
C ALA A 212 0.61 -4.22 0.32
N LEU A 213 -0.55 -4.34 0.99
CA LEU A 213 -0.71 -3.87 2.37
C LEU A 213 0.24 -4.61 3.32
N VAL A 214 0.33 -5.93 3.22
CA VAL A 214 1.24 -6.75 4.04
C VAL A 214 2.71 -6.36 3.80
N ASP A 215 3.13 -6.27 2.54
CA ASP A 215 4.51 -5.97 2.16
C ASP A 215 4.89 -4.54 2.59
N ILE A 216 3.99 -3.56 2.43
CA ILE A 216 4.20 -2.18 2.88
C ILE A 216 4.38 -2.13 4.40
N CYS A 217 3.47 -2.73 5.17
CA CYS A 217 3.56 -2.76 6.64
C CYS A 217 4.86 -3.42 7.11
N LYS A 218 5.25 -4.53 6.47
CA LYS A 218 6.50 -5.24 6.75
C LYS A 218 7.72 -4.35 6.51
N VAL A 219 7.77 -3.65 5.37
CA VAL A 219 8.88 -2.74 5.05
C VAL A 219 8.92 -1.55 6.01
N ILE A 220 7.79 -0.93 6.34
CA ILE A 220 7.74 0.16 7.34
C ILE A 220 8.32 -0.31 8.67
N ALA A 221 7.92 -1.48 9.17
CA ALA A 221 8.46 -2.03 10.42
C ALA A 221 9.97 -2.28 10.34
N LEU A 222 10.49 -2.74 9.20
CA LEU A 222 11.92 -2.93 8.98
C LEU A 222 12.70 -1.61 8.95
N LEU A 223 12.13 -0.58 8.32
CA LEU A 223 12.70 0.77 8.29
C LEU A 223 12.75 1.37 9.70
N ASP A 224 11.69 1.23 10.49
CA ASP A 224 11.61 1.73 11.86
C ASP A 224 12.60 1.04 12.79
N ARG A 225 12.74 -0.29 12.70
CA ARG A 225 13.78 -1.03 13.46
C ARG A 225 15.19 -0.61 13.05
N SER A 226 15.40 -0.31 11.77
CA SER A 226 16.70 0.10 11.23
C SER A 226 17.03 1.55 11.53
N SER A 227 16.02 2.40 11.75
CA SER A 227 16.18 3.81 12.10
C SER A 227 16.36 4.03 13.61
N VAL A 228 15.83 3.15 14.47
CA VAL A 228 15.91 3.24 15.95
C VAL A 228 17.14 2.53 16.53
N GLY A 229 17.66 1.48 15.87
CA GLY A 229 18.89 0.80 16.28
C GLY A 229 18.68 -0.05 17.53
N HIS A 230 18.91 -1.35 17.40
CA HIS A 230 19.15 -2.18 18.58
C HIS A 230 20.43 -1.69 19.25
N ASN A 231 20.28 -1.11 20.44
CA ASN A 231 21.27 -1.26 21.51
C ASN A 231 21.26 -2.75 21.86
N GLY A 232 22.22 -3.49 21.33
CA GLY A 232 22.48 -4.89 21.63
C GLY A 232 23.92 -5.17 21.27
#